data_AF-A0A9D6MH48-F1
#
_entry.id   AF-A0A9D6MH48-F1
#
_cell.length_a   1.000
_cell.length_b   1.000
_cell.length_c   1.000
_cell.angle_alpha   90.00
_cell.angle_beta   90.00
_cell.angle_gamma   90.00
#
_symmetry.space_group_name_H-M   'P 1'
#
loop_
_entity.id
_entity.type
_entity.pdbx_description
1 polymer ?
#
loop_
_entity_poly.entity_id
_entity_poly.type
_entity_poly.pdbx_seq_one_letter_code
_entity_poly.pdbx_strand_id
1 'polypeptide(L)'
;MRITRIESFGRDELFAALRRVTLYERPFSLPYARADLTLLEACSPDDLAPTQRYVQRSELAKIAHLAAALGEHDVDLYALQGFVRFWTPGGPDEGMDLLPPVVECSREPAGPCVKLINDGMHRVYSARAARRPITVVYVAGVPDETPYYAYPNAGGWENVEELEEISEQFAKKHYRLEPHRSLYRDFNTAFRNATGFRARAVEA
;
A
#
# COMPACT_ATOMS: atom_id res chain seq x y z
N MET A 1 -3.68 15.94 -12.98
CA MET A 1 -2.40 15.24 -13.19
C MET A 1 -2.31 14.83 -14.65
N ARG A 2 -1.13 14.84 -15.28
CA ARG A 2 -0.92 14.29 -16.63
C ARG A 2 0.20 13.24 -16.61
N ILE A 3 -0.05 12.07 -17.18
CA ILE A 3 0.96 11.01 -17.37
C ILE A 3 1.50 11.11 -18.79
N THR A 4 2.82 11.18 -18.92
CA THR A 4 3.52 11.30 -20.22
C THR A 4 4.00 9.97 -20.77
N ARG A 5 4.21 8.98 -19.90
CA ARG A 5 4.70 7.64 -20.25
C ARG A 5 4.27 6.65 -19.17
N ILE A 6 4.01 5.42 -19.59
CA ILE A 6 3.80 4.27 -18.71
C ILE A 6 4.65 3.09 -19.21
N GLU A 7 5.23 2.35 -18.27
CA GLU A 7 5.79 1.01 -18.46
C GLU A 7 5.06 0.04 -17.54
N SER A 8 4.76 -1.16 -18.05
CA SER A 8 4.10 -2.21 -17.28
C SER A 8 5.06 -3.34 -16.98
N PHE A 9 4.99 -3.85 -15.76
CA PHE A 9 5.78 -4.97 -15.26
C PHE A 9 4.82 -6.04 -14.75
N GLY A 10 5.05 -7.29 -15.11
CA GLY A 10 4.20 -8.41 -14.80
C GLY A 10 4.26 -8.86 -13.34
N ARG A 11 3.47 -9.91 -13.06
CA ARG A 11 3.35 -10.55 -11.75
C ARG A 11 4.68 -11.07 -11.20
N ASP A 12 5.49 -11.70 -12.05
CA ASP A 12 6.77 -12.28 -11.64
C ASP A 12 7.78 -11.19 -11.25
N GLU A 13 7.79 -10.08 -11.97
CA GLU A 13 8.64 -8.92 -11.68
C GLU A 13 8.21 -8.22 -10.38
N LEU A 14 6.90 -8.07 -10.16
CA LEU A 14 6.32 -7.59 -8.90
C LEU A 14 6.77 -8.45 -7.72
N PHE A 15 6.65 -9.77 -7.82
CA PHE A 15 7.02 -10.69 -6.74
C PHE A 15 8.53 -10.73 -6.52
N ALA A 16 9.32 -10.73 -7.60
CA ALA A 16 10.77 -10.65 -7.50
C ALA A 16 11.21 -9.36 -6.80
N ALA A 17 10.56 -8.22 -7.07
CA ALA A 17 10.82 -6.96 -6.40
C ALA A 17 10.38 -6.99 -4.92
N LEU A 18 9.18 -7.47 -4.60
CA LEU A 18 8.70 -7.57 -3.22
C LEU A 18 9.63 -8.41 -2.33
N ARG A 19 10.20 -9.50 -2.85
CA ARG A 19 11.17 -10.32 -2.09
C ARG A 19 12.45 -9.57 -1.69
N ARG A 20 12.75 -8.43 -2.32
CA ARG A 20 13.88 -7.55 -2.00
C ARG A 20 13.52 -6.39 -1.08
N VAL A 21 12.24 -6.22 -0.73
CA VAL A 21 11.82 -5.20 0.24
C VAL A 21 12.48 -5.48 1.58
N THR A 22 13.13 -4.46 2.13
CA THR A 22 13.77 -4.53 3.44
C THR A 22 12.92 -3.85 4.52
N LEU A 23 13.36 -3.95 5.76
CA LEU A 23 12.84 -3.10 6.82
C LEU A 23 13.59 -1.76 6.87
N TYR A 24 12.87 -0.68 7.13
CA TYR A 24 13.38 0.69 7.10
C TYR A 24 14.63 0.91 7.99
N GLU A 25 14.60 0.44 9.24
CA GLU A 25 15.73 0.57 10.18
C GLU A 25 16.64 -0.69 10.21
N ARG A 26 16.28 -1.74 9.47
CA ARG A 26 17.01 -3.02 9.40
C ARG A 26 17.20 -3.44 7.93
N PRO A 27 18.11 -2.79 7.19
CA PRO A 27 18.22 -2.94 5.73
C PRO A 27 18.67 -4.34 5.26
N PHE A 28 19.17 -5.19 6.18
CA PHE A 28 19.52 -6.59 5.88
C PHE A 28 18.36 -7.57 6.16
N SER A 29 17.25 -7.09 6.74
CA SER A 29 16.08 -7.91 7.03
C SER A 29 15.12 -7.87 5.84
N LEU A 30 14.86 -9.03 5.24
CA LEU A 30 14.00 -9.20 4.08
C LEU A 30 12.72 -9.96 4.48
N PRO A 31 11.69 -9.27 5.03
CA PRO A 31 10.49 -9.93 5.56
C PRO A 31 9.74 -10.79 4.53
N TYR A 32 9.92 -10.50 3.24
CA TYR A 32 9.22 -11.20 2.16
C TYR A 32 10.07 -12.21 1.40
N ALA A 33 11.36 -12.39 1.73
CA ALA A 33 12.27 -13.22 0.94
C ALA A 33 11.76 -14.66 0.74
N ARG A 34 11.08 -15.21 1.75
CA ARG A 34 10.52 -16.57 1.76
C ARG A 34 9.00 -16.59 1.97
N ALA A 35 8.34 -15.44 1.92
CA ALA A 35 6.91 -15.36 2.08
C ALA A 35 6.18 -15.91 0.84
N ASP A 36 4.98 -16.43 1.07
CA ASP A 36 4.05 -16.82 0.02
C ASP A 36 3.38 -15.55 -0.51
N LEU A 37 3.64 -15.25 -1.78
CA LEU A 37 3.09 -14.07 -2.48
C LEU A 37 2.00 -14.53 -3.44
N THR A 38 0.80 -13.99 -3.29
CA THR A 38 -0.34 -14.27 -4.18
C THR A 38 -0.96 -12.96 -4.63
N LEU A 39 -1.32 -12.86 -5.91
CA LEU A 39 -2.13 -11.76 -6.41
C LEU A 39 -3.59 -12.15 -6.24
N LEU A 40 -4.30 -11.51 -5.31
CA LEU A 40 -5.73 -11.72 -5.12
C LEU A 40 -6.48 -10.74 -6.01
N GLU A 41 -7.02 -11.26 -7.10
CA GLU A 41 -7.80 -10.50 -8.06
C GLU A 41 -9.23 -10.30 -7.54
N ALA A 42 -9.82 -9.13 -7.84
CA ALA A 42 -11.17 -8.77 -7.48
C ALA A 42 -11.56 -8.93 -5.98
N CYS A 43 -10.63 -8.64 -5.05
CA CYS A 43 -10.91 -8.70 -3.62
C CYS A 43 -11.92 -7.62 -3.20
N SER A 44 -12.86 -7.97 -2.31
CA SER A 44 -13.69 -6.96 -1.65
C SER A 44 -12.84 -6.14 -0.68
N PRO A 45 -12.89 -4.79 -0.72
CA PRO A 45 -12.25 -3.96 0.30
C PRO A 45 -12.74 -4.24 1.72
N ASP A 46 -13.99 -4.69 1.89
CA ASP A 46 -14.57 -5.03 3.20
C ASP A 46 -13.97 -6.31 3.81
N ASP A 47 -13.29 -7.14 3.02
CA ASP A 47 -12.55 -8.31 3.52
C ASP A 47 -11.15 -7.96 4.06
N LEU A 48 -10.75 -6.69 3.95
CA LEU A 48 -9.44 -6.20 4.35
C LEU A 48 -9.54 -5.42 5.66
N ALA A 49 -8.55 -5.62 6.53
CA ALA A 49 -8.51 -4.99 7.84
C ALA A 49 -7.61 -3.74 7.80
N PRO A 50 -8.18 -2.53 7.95
CA PRO A 50 -7.38 -1.33 8.06
C PRO A 50 -6.60 -1.32 9.37
N THR A 51 -5.37 -0.82 9.33
CA THR A 51 -4.48 -0.69 10.49
C THR A 51 -4.33 0.76 10.94
N GLN A 52 -4.83 1.68 10.12
CA GLN A 52 -4.86 3.13 10.33
C GLN A 52 -6.28 3.59 10.63
N ARG A 53 -6.41 4.59 11.52
CA ARG A 53 -7.70 5.19 11.91
C ARG A 53 -8.16 6.34 11.03
N TYR A 54 -7.42 6.68 9.98
CA TYR A 54 -7.77 7.80 9.13
C TYR A 54 -7.35 7.58 7.67
N VAL A 55 -8.00 8.32 6.79
CA VAL A 55 -7.53 8.66 5.43
C VAL A 55 -7.57 10.17 5.27
N GLN A 56 -6.66 10.72 4.46
CA GLN A 56 -6.62 12.16 4.22
C GLN A 56 -7.40 12.48 2.94
N ARG A 57 -8.29 13.47 2.99
CA ARG A 57 -9.09 13.90 1.83
C ARG A 57 -8.22 14.34 0.65
N SER A 58 -7.14 15.06 0.92
CA SER A 58 -6.17 15.48 -0.10
C SER A 58 -5.53 14.29 -0.83
N GLU A 59 -5.20 13.22 -0.10
CA GLU A 59 -4.68 11.97 -0.69
C GLU A 59 -5.74 11.22 -1.51
N LEU A 60 -7.00 11.22 -1.08
CA LEU A 60 -8.11 10.63 -1.85
C LEU A 60 -8.33 11.39 -3.17
N ALA A 61 -8.26 12.72 -3.16
CA ALA A 61 -8.35 13.54 -4.37
C ALA A 61 -7.18 13.24 -5.33
N LYS A 62 -5.95 13.09 -4.82
CA LYS A 62 -4.80 12.70 -5.64
C LYS A 62 -4.98 11.32 -6.26
N ILE A 63 -5.53 10.35 -5.51
CA ILE A 63 -5.84 9.00 -6.01
C ILE A 63 -6.88 9.06 -7.13
N ALA A 64 -7.94 9.86 -6.98
CA ALA A 64 -8.95 10.03 -8.03
C ALA A 64 -8.34 10.61 -9.31
N HIS A 65 -7.48 11.64 -9.20
CA HIS A 65 -6.76 12.21 -10.34
C HIS A 65 -5.79 11.20 -10.98
N LEU A 66 -5.09 10.40 -10.18
CA LEU A 66 -4.22 9.35 -10.68
C LEU A 66 -5.02 8.26 -11.42
N ALA A 67 -6.15 7.83 -10.86
CA ALA A 67 -7.03 6.84 -11.50
C ALA A 67 -7.52 7.30 -12.87
N ALA A 68 -7.96 8.56 -12.98
CA ALA A 68 -8.37 9.15 -14.26
C ALA A 68 -7.21 9.20 -15.26
N ALA A 69 -6.04 9.68 -14.83
CA ALA A 69 -4.87 9.79 -15.70
C ALA A 69 -4.32 8.44 -16.16
N LEU A 70 -4.39 7.39 -15.33
CA LEU A 70 -4.04 6.02 -15.71
C LEU A 70 -5.04 5.44 -16.71
N GLY A 71 -6.33 5.76 -16.55
CA GLY A 71 -7.39 5.33 -17.45
C GLY A 71 -7.23 5.85 -18.88
N GLU A 72 -6.64 7.04 -19.06
CA GLU A 72 -6.27 7.56 -20.40
C GLU A 72 -5.22 6.70 -21.13
N HIS A 73 -4.55 5.80 -20.40
CA HIS A 73 -3.54 4.86 -20.91
C HIS A 73 -3.98 3.40 -20.74
N ASP A 74 -5.29 3.15 -20.62
CA ASP A 74 -5.88 1.81 -20.44
C ASP A 74 -5.38 1.04 -19.20
N VAL A 75 -4.91 1.76 -18.17
CA VAL A 75 -4.49 1.17 -16.89
C VAL A 75 -5.55 1.40 -15.82
N ASP A 76 -6.11 0.32 -15.29
CA ASP A 76 -7.05 0.38 -14.16
C ASP A 76 -6.31 0.32 -12.83
N LEU A 77 -6.36 1.44 -12.08
CA LEU A 77 -5.77 1.57 -10.74
C LEU A 77 -6.18 0.44 -9.78
N TYR A 78 -7.41 -0.07 -9.90
CA TYR A 78 -7.94 -1.08 -8.98
C TYR A 78 -7.71 -2.52 -9.46
N ALA A 79 -7.21 -2.73 -10.68
CA ALA A 79 -7.05 -4.06 -11.28
C ALA A 79 -5.63 -4.31 -11.81
N LEU A 80 -4.61 -3.77 -11.13
CA LEU A 80 -3.20 -3.94 -11.49
C LEU A 80 -2.77 -5.41 -11.40
N GLN A 81 -2.36 -6.01 -12.52
CA GLN A 81 -1.91 -7.41 -12.64
C GLN A 81 -0.41 -7.63 -12.35
N GLY A 82 0.24 -6.57 -11.92
CA GLY A 82 1.67 -6.42 -11.70
C GLY A 82 1.88 -5.02 -11.14
N PHE A 83 2.95 -4.32 -11.51
CA PHE A 83 3.07 -2.90 -11.20
C PHE A 83 3.31 -2.09 -12.46
N VAL A 84 3.01 -0.79 -12.41
CA VAL A 84 3.33 0.13 -13.49
C VAL A 84 4.34 1.15 -13.01
N ARG A 85 5.21 1.59 -13.91
CA ARG A 85 6.01 2.79 -13.73
C ARG A 85 5.43 3.88 -14.60
N PHE A 86 5.24 5.05 -14.03
CA PHE A 86 4.70 6.20 -14.76
C PHE A 86 5.53 7.45 -14.53
N TRP A 87 5.46 8.36 -15.51
CA TRP A 87 6.14 9.65 -15.50
C TRP A 87 5.13 10.78 -15.62
N THR A 88 5.41 11.87 -14.92
CA THR A 88 4.63 13.12 -14.99
C THR A 88 5.56 14.28 -15.32
N PRO A 89 5.08 15.36 -15.94
CA PRO A 89 5.85 16.58 -16.10
C PRO A 89 6.35 17.09 -14.73
N GLY A 90 7.63 17.42 -14.62
CA GLY A 90 8.26 17.85 -13.35
C GLY A 90 8.45 16.74 -12.31
N GLY A 91 8.13 15.48 -12.65
CA GLY A 91 8.39 14.32 -11.80
C GLY A 91 9.85 13.84 -11.88
N PRO A 92 10.21 12.81 -11.10
CA PRO A 92 11.53 12.19 -11.17
C PRO A 92 11.81 11.55 -12.54
N ASP A 93 13.04 11.69 -13.04
CA ASP A 93 13.48 11.12 -14.33
C ASP A 93 13.39 9.59 -14.33
N GLU A 94 13.63 8.96 -13.19
CA GLU A 94 13.52 7.51 -13.02
C GLU A 94 12.08 7.00 -12.94
N GLY A 95 11.08 7.90 -12.90
CA GLY A 95 9.67 7.55 -12.79
C GLY A 95 9.23 7.14 -11.39
N MET A 96 7.94 6.85 -11.26
CA MET A 96 7.31 6.41 -10.02
C MET A 96 6.62 5.07 -10.23
N ASP A 97 6.85 4.13 -9.30
CA ASP A 97 6.26 2.80 -9.33
C ASP A 97 4.94 2.78 -8.54
N LEU A 98 3.92 2.18 -9.16
CA LEU A 98 2.60 1.97 -8.62
C LEU A 98 2.29 0.48 -8.66
N LEU A 99 2.44 -0.16 -7.51
CA LEU A 99 2.10 -1.56 -7.26
C LEU A 99 0.68 -1.71 -6.70
N PRO A 100 0.03 -2.88 -6.78
CA PRO A 100 -1.24 -3.14 -6.09
C PRO A 100 -1.03 -2.99 -4.58
N PRO A 101 -2.05 -2.62 -3.79
CA PRO A 101 -1.93 -2.57 -2.33
C PRO A 101 -1.37 -3.89 -1.76
N VAL A 102 -0.54 -3.77 -0.73
CA VAL A 102 0.11 -4.93 -0.09
C VAL A 102 -0.64 -5.25 1.20
N VAL A 103 -1.12 -6.48 1.29
CA VAL A 103 -1.92 -7.01 2.40
C VAL A 103 -1.15 -8.16 3.02
N GLU A 104 -0.83 -8.04 4.30
CA GLU A 104 -0.17 -9.11 5.05
C GLU A 104 -1.17 -9.96 5.82
N CYS A 105 -0.95 -11.27 5.77
CA CYS A 105 -1.56 -12.22 6.68
C CYS A 105 -0.92 -12.08 8.07
N SER A 106 -1.63 -11.47 9.01
CA SER A 106 -1.21 -11.42 10.41
C SER A 106 -1.93 -12.49 11.21
N ARG A 107 -1.18 -13.40 11.82
CA ARG A 107 -1.72 -14.42 12.72
C ARG A 107 -1.67 -13.88 14.14
N GLU A 108 -2.85 -13.59 14.70
CA GLU A 108 -2.96 -13.33 16.13
C GLU A 108 -2.91 -14.66 16.91
N PRO A 109 -2.46 -14.68 18.19
CA PRO A 109 -2.42 -15.90 18.99
C PRO A 109 -3.78 -16.62 18.99
N ALA A 110 -3.78 -17.91 18.58
CA ALA A 110 -4.96 -18.78 18.44
C ALA A 110 -6.07 -18.29 17.47
N GLY A 111 -5.80 -17.26 16.65
CA GLY A 111 -6.78 -16.65 15.75
C GLY A 111 -6.61 -17.03 14.27
N PRO A 112 -7.65 -16.78 13.45
CA PRO A 112 -7.51 -16.85 12.00
C PRO A 112 -6.53 -15.77 11.51
N CYS A 113 -6.01 -15.97 10.29
CA CYS A 113 -5.23 -14.95 9.62
C CYS A 113 -6.09 -13.70 9.34
N VAL A 114 -5.63 -12.54 9.82
CA VAL A 114 -6.22 -11.24 9.54
C VAL A 114 -5.49 -10.60 8.37
N LYS A 115 -6.23 -10.15 7.33
CA LYS A 115 -5.70 -9.51 6.13
C LYS A 115 -5.40 -8.02 6.38
N LEU A 116 -4.26 -7.72 7.01
CA LEU A 116 -3.87 -6.36 7.36
C LEU A 116 -3.38 -5.58 6.15
N ILE A 117 -3.92 -4.38 5.94
CA ILE A 117 -3.41 -3.46 4.92
C ILE A 117 -2.07 -2.89 5.39
N ASN A 118 -0.98 -3.34 4.77
CA ASN A 118 0.37 -2.84 5.02
C ASN A 118 0.61 -1.55 4.23
N ASP A 119 0.36 -1.59 2.91
CA ASP A 119 0.48 -0.45 2.01
C ASP A 119 -0.79 -0.23 1.20
N GLY A 120 -1.03 1.01 0.78
CA GLY A 120 -2.13 1.34 -0.11
C GLY A 120 -3.47 1.59 0.57
N MET A 121 -3.49 1.87 1.89
CA MET A 121 -4.70 2.16 2.68
C MET A 121 -5.68 3.13 1.99
N HIS A 122 -5.20 4.28 1.51
CA HIS A 122 -6.05 5.25 0.81
C HIS A 122 -6.62 4.72 -0.51
N ARG A 123 -5.89 3.86 -1.23
CA ARG A 123 -6.37 3.23 -2.47
C ARG A 123 -7.43 2.18 -2.21
N VAL A 124 -7.23 1.36 -1.17
CA VAL A 124 -8.26 0.40 -0.72
C VAL A 124 -9.51 1.15 -0.26
N TYR A 125 -9.35 2.23 0.51
CA TYR A 125 -10.49 3.08 0.92
C TYR A 125 -11.22 3.67 -0.29
N SER A 126 -10.49 4.20 -1.27
CA SER A 126 -11.07 4.76 -2.50
C SER A 126 -11.84 3.70 -3.29
N ALA A 127 -11.33 2.48 -3.41
CA ALA A 127 -12.04 1.35 -4.01
C ALA A 127 -13.34 1.02 -3.26
N ARG A 128 -13.27 0.99 -1.91
CA ARG A 128 -14.44 0.77 -1.04
C ARG A 128 -15.52 1.83 -1.28
N ALA A 129 -15.14 3.10 -1.25
CA ALA A 129 -16.05 4.22 -1.48
C ALA A 129 -16.70 4.16 -2.87
N ALA A 130 -15.93 3.72 -3.88
CA ALA A 130 -16.41 3.50 -5.25
C ALA A 130 -17.21 2.19 -5.43
N ARG A 131 -17.34 1.36 -4.39
CA ARG A 131 -17.94 0.01 -4.45
C ARG A 131 -17.32 -0.87 -5.54
N ARG A 132 -16.00 -0.75 -5.73
CA ARG A 132 -15.24 -1.52 -6.71
C ARG A 132 -14.40 -2.59 -6.01
N PRO A 133 -14.31 -3.80 -6.58
CA PRO A 133 -13.33 -4.77 -6.13
C PRO A 133 -11.91 -4.25 -6.46
N ILE A 134 -10.91 -4.71 -5.72
CA ILE A 134 -9.52 -4.29 -5.86
C ILE A 134 -8.57 -5.50 -5.91
N THR A 135 -7.58 -5.43 -6.80
CA THR A 135 -6.48 -6.39 -6.84
C THR A 135 -5.43 -6.03 -5.80
N VAL A 136 -5.04 -6.99 -4.97
CA VAL A 136 -4.04 -6.80 -3.91
C VAL A 136 -2.96 -7.86 -3.97
N VAL A 137 -1.75 -7.51 -3.52
CA VAL A 137 -0.75 -8.52 -3.21
C VAL A 137 -0.98 -9.02 -1.81
N TYR A 138 -1.36 -10.28 -1.69
CA TYR A 138 -1.47 -10.98 -0.43
C TYR A 138 -0.17 -11.67 -0.08
N VAL A 139 0.32 -11.41 1.14
CA VAL A 139 1.57 -11.94 1.67
C VAL A 139 1.27 -12.82 2.87
N ALA A 140 1.62 -14.10 2.80
CA ALA A 140 1.52 -15.04 3.91
C ALA A 140 2.88 -15.62 4.28
N GLY A 141 3.01 -16.16 5.50
CA GLY A 141 4.28 -16.73 5.96
C GLY A 141 5.38 -15.70 6.23
N VAL A 142 5.02 -14.46 6.59
CA VAL A 142 5.98 -13.48 7.10
C VAL A 142 6.57 -14.00 8.42
N PRO A 143 7.90 -13.97 8.62
CA PRO A 143 8.54 -14.49 9.83
C PRO A 143 8.07 -13.78 11.11
N ASP A 144 7.93 -14.54 12.20
CA ASP A 144 7.49 -14.05 13.51
C ASP A 144 8.46 -13.04 14.12
N GLU A 145 9.72 -13.02 13.70
CA GLU A 145 10.73 -12.02 14.11
C GLU A 145 10.52 -10.65 13.41
N THR A 146 9.67 -10.61 12.39
CA THR A 146 9.36 -9.43 11.58
C THR A 146 7.84 -9.25 11.40
N PRO A 147 7.04 -9.26 12.49
CA PRO A 147 5.59 -9.19 12.36
C PRO A 147 5.17 -7.83 11.78
N TYR A 148 3.94 -7.73 11.28
CA TYR A 148 3.41 -6.43 10.90
C TYR A 148 3.32 -5.50 12.13
N TYR A 149 3.73 -4.25 11.98
CA TYR A 149 4.03 -3.36 13.11
C TYR A 149 2.80 -2.83 13.88
N ALA A 150 1.59 -3.00 13.34
CA ALA A 150 0.36 -2.52 13.96
C ALA A 150 -0.71 -3.62 14.06
N TYR A 151 -1.63 -3.45 14.98
CA TYR A 151 -2.83 -4.28 15.10
C TYR A 151 -3.92 -3.81 14.10
N PRO A 152 -4.88 -4.67 13.74
CA PRO A 152 -6.07 -4.23 13.03
C PRO A 152 -6.85 -3.18 13.85
N ASN A 153 -7.52 -2.26 13.17
CA ASN A 153 -8.45 -1.35 13.81
C ASN A 153 -9.64 -2.14 14.35
N ALA A 154 -9.95 -2.00 15.65
CA ALA A 154 -10.95 -2.84 16.33
C ALA A 154 -12.37 -2.73 15.75
N GLY A 155 -12.73 -1.58 15.17
CA GLY A 155 -13.99 -1.36 14.45
C GLY A 155 -13.88 -1.45 12.94
N GLY A 156 -12.75 -1.97 12.41
CA GLY A 156 -12.50 -2.06 10.98
C GLY A 156 -12.63 -0.71 10.28
N TRP A 157 -13.37 -0.69 9.17
CA TRP A 157 -13.61 0.52 8.37
C TRP A 157 -14.48 1.56 9.05
N GLU A 158 -15.35 1.17 9.99
CA GLU A 158 -16.25 2.11 10.70
C GLU A 158 -15.48 3.07 11.62
N ASN A 159 -14.27 2.69 12.02
CA ASN A 159 -13.35 3.52 12.80
C ASN A 159 -12.29 4.22 11.93
N VAL A 160 -12.53 4.35 10.61
CA VAL A 160 -11.64 5.09 9.71
C VAL A 160 -12.27 6.44 9.39
N GLU A 161 -11.62 7.50 9.86
CA GLU A 161 -12.08 8.88 9.66
C GLU A 161 -11.48 9.51 8.41
N GLU A 162 -12.29 10.25 7.64
CA GLU A 162 -11.77 11.14 6.61
C GLU A 162 -11.38 12.48 7.23
N LEU A 163 -10.08 12.77 7.24
CA LEU A 163 -9.53 13.99 7.82
C LEU A 163 -9.00 14.92 6.72
N GLU A 164 -9.13 16.23 6.95
CA GLU A 164 -8.44 17.25 6.14
C GLU A 164 -6.97 17.33 6.56
N GLU A 165 -6.73 17.49 7.86
CA GLU A 165 -5.41 17.53 8.48
C GLU A 165 -5.35 16.58 9.66
N ILE A 166 -4.16 16.05 9.95
CA ILE A 166 -3.92 15.18 11.10
C ILE A 166 -3.16 15.99 12.14
N SER A 167 -3.72 16.13 13.33
CA SER A 167 -2.99 16.73 14.44
C SER A 167 -1.89 15.77 14.95
N GLU A 168 -0.84 16.32 15.56
CA GLU A 168 0.23 15.50 16.15
C GLU A 168 -0.28 14.57 17.26
N GLN A 169 -1.35 14.98 17.93
CA GLN A 169 -1.98 14.25 19.04
C GLN A 169 -2.90 13.12 18.55
N PHE A 170 -3.19 13.04 17.25
CA PHE A 170 -4.08 12.02 16.71
C PHE A 170 -3.43 10.64 16.77
N ALA A 171 -4.08 9.70 17.47
CA ALA A 171 -3.62 8.32 17.57
C ALA A 171 -3.82 7.60 16.23
N LYS A 172 -2.79 7.64 15.37
CA LYS A 172 -2.85 7.13 13.99
C LYS A 172 -3.14 5.63 13.90
N LYS A 173 -2.51 4.84 14.77
CA LYS A 173 -2.53 3.37 14.77
C LYS A 173 -2.36 2.83 16.19
N HIS A 174 -2.73 1.57 16.40
CA HIS A 174 -2.35 0.81 17.58
C HIS A 174 -1.13 -0.07 17.24
N TYR A 175 0.04 0.28 17.76
CA TYR A 175 1.30 -0.38 17.44
C TYR A 175 1.53 -1.64 18.29
N ARG A 176 2.25 -2.63 17.75
CA ARG A 176 2.57 -3.88 18.47
C ARG A 176 3.72 -3.73 19.45
N LEU A 177 4.71 -2.91 19.09
CA LEU A 177 5.94 -2.73 19.86
C LEU A 177 6.43 -1.30 19.71
N GLU A 178 7.25 -0.87 20.67
CA GLU A 178 8.01 0.38 20.58
C GLU A 178 9.51 0.07 20.65
N PRO A 179 10.35 0.65 19.76
CA PRO A 179 10.00 1.53 18.63
C PRO A 179 9.42 0.78 17.42
N HIS A 180 8.21 1.14 17.00
CA HIS A 180 7.47 0.47 15.91
C HIS A 180 8.11 0.61 14.52
N ARG A 181 8.91 1.66 14.30
CA ARG A 181 9.56 1.96 13.00
C ARG A 181 10.55 0.88 12.57
N SER A 182 11.10 0.12 13.51
CA SER A 182 11.99 -1.01 13.25
C SER A 182 11.35 -2.15 12.44
N LEU A 183 10.02 -2.15 12.32
CA LEU A 183 9.22 -3.10 11.55
C LEU A 183 8.59 -2.51 10.28
N TYR A 184 8.89 -1.26 9.93
CA TYR A 184 8.34 -0.65 8.71
C TYR A 184 8.93 -1.31 7.47
N ARG A 185 8.09 -1.74 6.54
CA ARG A 185 8.52 -2.25 5.24
C ARG A 185 8.89 -1.05 4.38
N ASP A 186 10.14 -0.99 3.92
CA ASP A 186 10.60 0.07 3.04
C ASP A 186 10.48 -0.37 1.58
N PHE A 187 9.33 -0.09 0.99
CA PHE A 187 9.08 -0.39 -0.42
C PHE A 187 10.01 0.37 -1.37
N ASN A 188 10.62 1.49 -0.95
CA ASN A 188 11.55 2.21 -1.82
C ASN A 188 12.88 1.49 -2.02
N THR A 189 13.17 0.45 -1.24
CA THR A 189 14.34 -0.42 -1.47
C THR A 189 14.19 -1.32 -2.70
N ALA A 190 12.97 -1.55 -3.16
CA ALA A 190 12.68 -2.40 -4.31
C ALA A 190 11.93 -1.68 -5.45
N PHE A 191 11.26 -0.57 -5.15
CA PHE A 191 10.42 0.20 -6.06
C PHE A 191 10.80 1.68 -6.07
N ARG A 192 10.59 2.36 -7.19
CA ARG A 192 10.93 3.78 -7.34
C ARG A 192 9.83 4.66 -6.78
N ASN A 193 10.12 5.41 -5.72
CA ASN A 193 9.21 6.42 -5.17
C ASN A 193 7.82 5.87 -4.79
N ALA A 194 7.71 4.58 -4.43
CA ALA A 194 6.44 3.90 -4.17
C ALA A 194 5.67 4.50 -2.99
N THR A 195 6.37 5.03 -1.97
CA THR A 195 5.73 5.75 -0.85
C THR A 195 5.81 7.28 -1.00
N GLY A 196 6.58 7.77 -1.98
CA GLY A 196 6.94 9.18 -2.18
C GLY A 196 5.89 10.03 -2.90
N PHE A 197 4.87 9.42 -3.50
CA PHE A 197 3.74 10.14 -4.11
C PHE A 197 2.99 11.04 -3.09
N ARG A 198 3.14 10.75 -1.78
CA ARG A 198 2.64 11.58 -0.67
C ARG A 198 3.33 12.94 -0.54
N ALA A 199 4.58 13.10 -1.01
CA ALA A 199 5.42 14.25 -0.66
C ALA A 199 5.56 15.34 -1.74
N ARG A 200 5.21 15.10 -3.02
CA ARG A 200 5.54 16.03 -4.11
C ARG A 200 4.38 16.49 -5.00
N ALA A 201 3.16 16.03 -4.76
CA ALA A 201 2.00 16.42 -5.59
C ALA A 201 1.29 17.70 -5.12
N VAL A 202 1.99 18.63 -4.46
CA VAL A 202 1.46 19.97 -4.13
C VAL A 202 2.49 20.99 -4.59
N GLU A 203 2.48 21.24 -5.90
CA GLU A 203 2.82 22.51 -6.55
C GLU A 203 2.67 22.28 -8.06
N ALA A 204 1.43 22.42 -8.52
CA ALA A 204 1.06 22.68 -9.91
C ALA A 204 -0.16 23.58 -9.90
#